data_AF-A0A7J9HQ04-F1
#
_entry.id   AF-A0A7J9HQ04-F1
#
_cell.length_a   1.000
_cell.length_b   1.000
_cell.length_c   1.000
_cell.angle_alpha   90.00
_cell.angle_beta   90.00
_cell.angle_gamma   90.00
#
_symmetry.space_group_name_H-M   'P 1'
#
loop_
_entity.id
_entity.type
_entity.pdbx_description
1 polymer ?
#
loop_
_entity_poly.entity_id
_entity_poly.type
_entity_poly.pdbx_seq_one_letter_code
_entity_poly.pdbx_strand_id
1 'polypeptide(L)' 'MNLMLKANPNPNPKDDAKKTRTFDLGNGSSVIYVPRFLAYDVAWEFFNYLDNHIPWTRPTLRVFGRSCTQ' A
#
# COMPACT_ATOMS: atom_id res chain seq x y z
N MET A 1 -9.25 -6.24 -14.73
CA MET A 1 -9.05 -5.09 -13.83
C MET A 1 -8.30 -4.01 -14.59
N ASN A 2 -9.03 -2.99 -15.07
CA ASN A 2 -8.43 -1.87 -15.78
C ASN A 2 -7.95 -0.87 -14.72
N LEU A 3 -6.64 -0.76 -14.51
CA LEU A 3 -6.02 0.06 -13.46
C LEU A 3 -6.06 1.57 -13.77
N MET A 4 -7.13 2.04 -14.41
CA MET A 4 -7.28 3.47 -14.65
C MET A 4 -7.26 4.19 -13.31
N LEU A 5 -6.21 4.99 -13.12
CA LEU A 5 -5.96 5.85 -11.98
C LEU A 5 -7.07 6.90 -11.91
N LYS A 6 -8.27 6.53 -11.44
CA LYS A 6 -9.32 7.48 -11.14
C LYS A 6 -8.87 8.29 -9.92
N ALA A 7 -8.59 9.57 -10.11
CA ALA A 7 -8.26 10.44 -9.00
C ALA A 7 -9.55 10.81 -8.26
N ASN A 8 -9.69 10.38 -7.00
CA ASN A 8 -10.83 10.82 -6.19
C ASN A 8 -10.63 12.26 -5.70
N PRO A 9 -11.67 13.11 -5.77
CA PRO A 9 -11.59 14.48 -5.28
C PRO A 9 -11.35 14.50 -3.77
N ASN A 10 -10.47 15.40 -3.32
CA ASN A 10 -10.13 15.54 -1.92
C ASN A 10 -11.23 16.33 -1.19
N PRO A 11 -11.82 15.84 -0.09
CA PRO A 11 -12.76 16.64 0.69
C PRO A 11 -12.08 17.78 1.48
N ASN A 12 -10.75 17.77 1.59
CA ASN A 12 -9.98 18.81 2.27
C ASN A 12 -8.94 19.44 1.32
N PRO A 13 -9.04 20.73 0.96
CA PRO A 13 -8.26 21.31 -0.15
C PRO A 13 -6.81 21.66 0.20
N LYS A 14 -6.28 21.21 1.35
CA LYS A 14 -4.86 21.43 1.67
C LYS A 14 -3.99 20.71 0.63
N ASP A 15 -3.30 21.50 -0.19
CA ASP A 15 -2.57 21.09 -1.38
C ASP A 15 -1.45 20.05 -1.13
N ASP A 16 -1.05 19.87 0.13
CA ASP A 16 0.02 18.95 0.56
C ASP A 16 -0.38 17.46 0.48
N ALA A 17 -1.68 17.17 0.32
CA ALA A 17 -2.22 15.81 0.33
C ALA A 17 -2.09 15.08 -1.02
N LYS A 18 -1.53 15.72 -2.06
CA LYS A 18 -1.36 15.14 -3.41
C LYS A 18 0.10 14.90 -3.80
N LYS A 19 1.07 15.42 -3.04
CA LYS A 19 2.47 15.36 -3.46
C LYS A 19 3.11 14.04 -3.04
N THR A 20 3.65 13.32 -4.01
CA THR A 20 4.59 12.22 -3.76
C THR A 20 5.75 12.72 -2.91
N ARG A 21 6.11 11.97 -1.87
CA ARG A 21 7.20 12.31 -0.96
C ARG A 21 8.29 11.26 -1.06
N THR A 22 9.53 11.70 -1.17
CA THR A 22 10.69 10.81 -1.13
C THR A 22 11.42 11.01 0.19
N PHE A 23 11.66 9.91 0.91
CA PHE A 23 12.44 9.88 2.14
C PHE A 23 13.75 9.15 1.84
N ASP A 24 14.88 9.84 2.00
CA ASP A 24 16.19 9.21 1.95
C ASP A 24 16.43 8.48 3.27
N LEU A 25 16.79 7.19 3.20
CA LEU A 25 17.12 6.36 4.36
C LEU A 25 18.64 6.23 4.56
N GLY A 26 19.46 6.81 3.67
CA GLY A 26 20.90 6.66 3.67
C GLY A 26 21.36 5.38 2.98
N ASN A 27 22.68 5.27 2.77
CA ASN A 27 23.32 4.11 2.13
C ASN A 27 22.72 3.73 0.77
N GLY A 28 22.22 4.72 0.02
CA GLY A 28 21.58 4.54 -1.29
C GLY A 28 20.14 3.99 -1.24
N SER A 29 19.55 3.85 -0.06
CA SER A 29 18.16 3.40 0.12
C SER A 29 17.20 4.59 0.24
N SER A 30 16.01 4.48 -0.34
CA SER A 30 14.98 5.52 -0.19
C SER A 30 13.57 4.93 -0.22
N VAL A 31 12.60 5.68 0.30
CA VAL A 31 11.17 5.36 0.31
C VAL A 31 10.41 6.43 -0.47
N ILE A 32 9.61 5.99 -1.44
CA ILE A 32 8.72 6.88 -2.20
C ILE A 32 7.29 6.64 -1.71
N TYR A 33 6.73 7.64 -1.04
CA TYR A 33 5.36 7.64 -0.56
C TYR A 33 4.45 8.35 -1.55
N VAL A 34 3.50 7.62 -2.12
CA VAL A 34 2.49 8.15 -3.04
C VAL A 34 1.12 8.15 -2.35
N PRO A 35 0.65 9.28 -1.80
CA PRO A 35 -0.65 9.33 -1.16
C PRO A 35 -1.76 9.09 -2.19
N ARG A 36 -2.79 8.31 -1.81
CA ARG A 36 -3.95 7.99 -2.66
C ARG A 36 -3.56 7.39 -4.03
N PHE A 37 -2.61 6.45 -4.01
CA PHE A 37 -2.14 5.76 -5.20
C PHE A 37 -3.28 5.07 -5.98
N LEU A 38 -4.28 4.53 -5.28
CA LEU A 38 -5.51 4.02 -5.85
C LEU A 38 -6.70 4.90 -5.45
N ALA A 39 -7.66 5.00 -6.36
CA ALA A 39 -9.00 5.49 -6.06
C ALA A 39 -9.63 4.63 -4.95
N TYR A 40 -10.55 5.21 -4.17
CA TYR A 40 -11.18 4.47 -3.07
C TYR A 40 -11.96 3.24 -3.55
N ASP A 41 -12.78 3.39 -4.59
CA ASP A 41 -13.55 2.32 -5.23
C ASP A 41 -12.63 1.22 -5.76
N VAL A 42 -11.57 1.62 -6.49
CA VAL A 42 -10.59 0.67 -7.02
C VAL A 42 -9.81 -0.03 -5.91
N ALA A 43 -9.44 0.68 -4.84
CA ALA A 43 -8.76 0.10 -3.69
C ALA A 43 -9.63 -0.95 -2.99
N TRP A 44 -10.94 -0.69 -2.88
CA TRP A 44 -11.90 -1.62 -2.29
C TRP A 44 -12.09 -2.88 -3.14
N GLU A 45 -12.26 -2.71 -4.46
CA GLU A 45 -12.35 -3.84 -5.40
C GLU A 45 -11.07 -4.67 -5.37
N PHE A 46 -9.91 -4.02 -5.36
CA PHE A 46 -8.61 -4.69 -5.32
C PHE A 46 -8.42 -5.46 -4.01
N PHE A 47 -8.79 -4.87 -2.87
CA PHE A 47 -8.80 -5.56 -1.58
C PHE A 47 -9.66 -6.83 -1.63
N ASN A 48 -10.90 -6.73 -2.10
CA ASN A 48 -11.80 -7.88 -2.21
C ASN A 48 -11.27 -8.96 -3.16
N TYR A 49 -10.63 -8.56 -4.26
CA TYR A 49 -9.97 -9.50 -5.16
C TYR A 49 -8.84 -10.27 -4.46
N LEU A 50 -7.93 -9.55 -3.78
CA LEU A 50 -6.80 -10.15 -3.08
C LEU A 50 -7.26 -11.11 -1.97
N ASP A 51 -8.29 -10.74 -1.21
CA ASP A 51 -8.84 -11.56 -0.13
C ASP A 51 -9.39 -12.91 -0.66
N ASN A 52 -10.07 -12.88 -1.80
CA ASN A 52 -10.73 -14.08 -2.36
C ASN A 52 -9.84 -14.92 -3.29
N HIS A 53 -8.74 -14.38 -3.83
CA HIS A 53 -7.93 -15.08 -4.85
C HIS A 53 -6.54 -15.50 -4.38
N ILE A 54 -6.01 -14.87 -3.31
CA ILE A 54 -4.76 -15.33 -2.72
C ILE A 54 -5.11 -16.41 -1.69
N PRO A 55 -4.50 -17.61 -1.76
CA PRO A 55 -4.68 -18.65 -0.76
C PRO A 55 -3.92 -18.26 0.51
N TRP A 56 -4.47 -17.34 1.29
CA TRP A 56 -3.83 -16.85 2.51
C TRP A 56 -3.60 -17.99 3.49
N THR A 57 -2.35 -18.42 3.60
CA THR A 57 -1.90 -19.35 4.65
C THR A 57 -1.08 -18.59 5.65
N ARG A 58 -1.33 -18.83 6.94
CA ARG A 58 -0.51 -18.27 8.02
C ARG A 58 0.91 -18.87 7.96
N PRO A 59 1.96 -18.08 7.64
CA PRO A 59 3.31 -18.61 7.58
C PRO A 59 3.89 -18.78 8.99
N THR A 60 4.83 -19.71 9.15
CA THR A 60 5.71 -19.71 10.33
C THR A 60 6.80 -18.68 10.14
N LEU A 61 6.86 -17.69 11.02
CA LEU A 61 7.89 -16.66 10.98
C LEU A 61 9.09 -17.08 11.82
N ARG A 62 10.28 -16.63 11.40
CA ARG A 62 11.52 -16.76 12.20
C ARG A 62 12.06 -15.36 12.46
N VAL A 63 12.10 -14.97 13.73
CA VAL A 63 12.58 -13.65 14.17
C VAL A 63 13.73 -13.86 15.13
N PHE A 64 14.90 -13.29 14.83
CA PHE A 64 16.15 -13.49 15.57
C PHE A 64 16.49 -14.99 15.81
N GLY A 65 16.23 -15.83 14.81
CA GLY A 65 16.49 -17.28 14.89
C GLY A 65 15.49 -18.07 15.72
N ARG A 66 14.47 -17.44 16.32
CA ARG A 66 13.39 -18.12 17.04
C ARG A 66 12.17 -18.25 16.13
N SER A 67 11.57 -19.44 16.12
CA SER A 67 10.28 -19.65 15.45
C SER A 67 9.19 -18.96 16.27
N CYS A 68 8.43 -18.06 15.64
CA CYS A 68 7.20 -17.53 16.18
C CYS A 68 6.04 -18.03 15.32
N THR A 69 5.25 -18.92 15.91
CA THR A 69 3.88 -19.15 15.44
C THR A 69 3.08 -17.96 15.93
N GLN A 70 2.81 -17.02 15.04
CA GLN A 70 1.90 -15.92 15.37
C GLN A 70 0.48 -16.48 15.59
#